data_AF-J2KWF3-F1
#
_entry.id   AF-J2KWF3-F1
#
_cell.length_a   1.000
_cell.length_b   1.000
_cell.length_c   1.000
_cell.angle_alpha   90.00
_cell.angle_beta   90.00
_cell.angle_gamma   90.00
#
_symmetry.space_group_name_H-M   'P 1'
#
loop_
_entity.id
_entity.type
_entity.pdbx_description
1 polymer ?
#
loop_
_entity_poly.entity_id
_entity_poly.type
_entity_poly.pdbx_seq_one_letter_code
_entity_poly.pdbx_strand_id
1 'polypeptide(L)'
;MQNIVVSATRQPVTHILDWFHLSMRLRHIEQAWEGIKYLQDLNVYLRDVAIHVPRLRHLLWSGYVREASEAVKQMLAHLDQHPGFRDTLGKIRRLYELIGNLHTYLLQNEASIVNYCRRYWSGLPISSSPAESAANSLVNARMNNKRQMRWSPIGAHRVLQVRAAVADGRLKKAKLNLAACSPSFSRSPC
;
A
#
# COMPACT_ATOMS: atom_id res chain seq x y z
N MET A 1 -10.39 14.80 -8.23
CA MET A 1 -11.07 13.84 -7.33
C MET A 1 -11.10 14.25 -5.85
N GLN A 2 -10.82 15.51 -5.49
CA GLN A 2 -10.79 15.96 -4.08
C GLN A 2 -12.19 16.23 -3.44
N ASN A 3 -13.28 16.25 -4.21
CA ASN A 3 -14.58 16.81 -3.76
C ASN A 3 -15.51 15.89 -2.94
N ILE A 4 -15.30 14.56 -2.92
CA ILE A 4 -16.24 13.64 -2.23
C ILE A 4 -15.85 13.42 -0.76
N VAL A 5 -14.55 13.37 -0.47
CA VAL A 5 -14.06 13.09 0.89
C VAL A 5 -14.22 14.29 1.81
N VAL A 6 -14.01 15.51 1.28
CA VAL A 6 -14.18 16.77 2.02
C VAL A 6 -15.65 17.03 2.34
N SER A 7 -16.57 16.75 1.40
CA SER A 7 -18.01 16.94 1.63
C SER A 7 -18.57 15.96 2.68
N ALA A 8 -18.02 14.75 2.77
CA ALA A 8 -18.41 13.75 3.77
C ALA A 8 -17.88 14.03 5.18
N THR A 9 -16.68 14.62 5.31
CA THR A 9 -15.98 14.78 6.61
C THR A 9 -16.20 16.15 7.26
N ARG A 10 -16.56 17.19 6.48
CA ARG A 10 -16.73 18.58 6.95
C ARG A 10 -15.52 19.13 7.73
N GLN A 11 -14.34 18.53 7.53
CA GLN A 11 -13.07 18.89 8.16
C GLN A 11 -11.97 18.93 7.09
N PRO A 12 -10.89 19.70 7.30
CA PRO A 12 -9.74 19.68 6.40
C PRO A 12 -9.15 18.27 6.34
N VAL A 13 -9.15 17.67 5.16
CA VAL A 13 -8.59 16.34 4.91
C VAL A 13 -7.12 16.49 4.53
N THR A 14 -6.22 16.05 5.40
CA THR A 14 -4.80 15.95 5.06
C THR A 14 -4.56 14.67 4.28
N HIS A 15 -4.09 14.80 3.04
CA HIS A 15 -3.64 13.64 2.26
C HIS A 15 -2.34 13.09 2.86
N ILE A 16 -2.34 11.81 3.22
CA ILE A 16 -1.18 11.09 3.75
C ILE A 16 -0.89 9.91 2.82
N LEU A 17 0.37 9.77 2.43
CA LEU A 17 0.81 8.69 1.57
C LEU A 17 0.71 7.35 2.31
N ASP A 18 0.09 6.35 1.67
CA ASP A 18 -0.07 5.02 2.24
C ASP A 18 1.29 4.32 2.47
N TRP A 19 1.55 3.94 3.73
CA TRP A 19 2.81 3.30 4.13
C TRP A 19 3.02 1.95 3.44
N PHE A 20 1.97 1.15 3.23
CA PHE A 20 2.11 -0.16 2.59
C PHE A 20 2.63 -0.01 1.16
N HIS A 21 2.08 0.91 0.37
CA HIS A 21 2.56 1.18 -0.98
C HIS A 21 4.00 1.70 -1.03
N LEU A 22 4.42 2.54 -0.07
CA LEU A 22 5.80 2.97 0.05
C LEU A 22 6.72 1.79 0.44
N SER A 23 6.32 1.01 1.44
CA SER A 23 7.07 -0.15 1.95
C SER A 23 7.26 -1.25 0.90
N MET A 24 6.27 -1.45 0.01
CA MET A 24 6.36 -2.42 -1.08
C MET A 24 7.39 -2.02 -2.14
N ARG A 25 7.53 -0.72 -2.43
CA ARG A 25 8.58 -0.22 -3.33
C ARG A 25 9.97 -0.46 -2.71
N LEU A 26 10.11 -0.19 -1.42
CA LEU A 26 11.34 -0.46 -0.67
C LEU A 26 11.68 -1.96 -0.67
N ARG A 27 10.68 -2.82 -0.44
CA ARG A 27 10.85 -4.26 -0.48
C ARG A 27 11.42 -4.75 -1.81
N HIS A 28 10.94 -4.22 -2.94
CA HIS A 28 11.47 -4.61 -4.25
C HIS A 28 12.94 -4.21 -4.42
N ILE A 29 13.34 -3.03 -3.94
CA ILE A 29 14.73 -2.58 -3.95
C ILE A 29 15.60 -3.50 -3.09
N GLU A 30 15.15 -3.80 -1.87
CA GLU A 30 15.89 -4.67 -0.96
C GLU A 30 16.04 -6.09 -1.50
N GLN A 31 15.00 -6.65 -2.11
CA GLN A 31 15.06 -7.95 -2.75
C GLN A 31 16.04 -7.96 -3.95
N ALA A 32 16.02 -6.90 -4.75
CA ALA A 32 16.96 -6.74 -5.86
C ALA A 32 18.41 -6.62 -5.35
N TRP A 33 18.63 -5.83 -4.30
CA TRP A 33 19.92 -5.67 -3.63
C TRP A 33 20.43 -7.00 -3.07
N GLU A 34 19.56 -7.75 -2.40
CA GLU A 34 19.93 -9.02 -1.78
C GLU A 34 20.38 -10.08 -2.81
N GLY A 35 19.82 -10.03 -4.02
CA GLY A 35 20.21 -10.88 -5.13
C GLY A 35 21.55 -10.55 -5.79
N ILE A 36 22.20 -9.44 -5.42
CA ILE A 36 23.47 -8.98 -6.03
C ILE A 36 24.58 -8.58 -5.04
N LYS A 37 24.28 -8.37 -3.75
CA LYS A 37 25.24 -7.77 -2.79
C LYS A 37 26.51 -8.59 -2.51
N TYR A 38 26.50 -9.89 -2.78
CA TYR A 38 27.66 -10.77 -2.55
C TYR A 38 28.54 -10.96 -3.78
N LEU A 39 28.23 -10.28 -4.89
CA LEU A 39 29.07 -10.31 -6.09
C LEU A 39 30.32 -9.46 -5.83
N GLN A 40 31.42 -10.14 -5.47
CA GLN A 40 32.67 -9.53 -4.97
C GLN A 40 33.26 -8.49 -5.94
N ASP A 41 33.10 -8.70 -7.25
CA ASP A 41 33.60 -7.80 -8.30
C ASP A 41 32.82 -6.47 -8.41
N LEU A 42 31.68 -6.34 -7.70
CA LEU A 42 30.77 -5.21 -7.85
C LEU A 42 30.86 -4.17 -6.73
N ASN A 43 31.71 -4.42 -5.75
CA ASN A 43 31.73 -3.65 -4.49
C ASN A 43 32.12 -2.18 -4.71
N VAL A 44 32.99 -1.91 -5.71
CA VAL A 44 33.36 -0.54 -6.09
C VAL A 44 32.17 0.19 -6.72
N TYR A 45 31.42 -0.47 -7.61
CA TYR A 45 30.30 0.12 -8.36
C TYR A 45 29.02 0.25 -7.54
N LEU A 46 28.88 -0.51 -6.46
CA LEU A 46 27.67 -0.57 -5.63
C LEU A 46 27.87 0.01 -4.22
N ARG A 47 28.96 0.75 -3.98
CA ARG A 47 29.27 1.34 -2.67
C ARG A 47 28.10 2.11 -2.06
N ASP A 48 27.59 3.13 -2.74
CA ASP A 48 26.50 3.96 -2.20
C ASP A 48 25.20 3.18 -2.05
N VAL A 49 24.95 2.22 -2.93
CA VAL A 49 23.82 1.30 -2.82
C VAL A 49 23.93 0.45 -1.54
N ALA A 50 25.09 -0.12 -1.27
CA ALA A 50 25.34 -0.92 -0.07
C ALA A 50 25.16 -0.12 1.21
N ILE A 51 25.53 1.16 1.16
CA ILE A 51 25.44 2.12 2.25
C ILE A 51 23.99 2.56 2.52
N HIS A 52 23.21 2.82 1.47
CA HIS A 52 21.91 3.49 1.57
C HIS A 52 20.70 2.54 1.56
N VAL A 53 20.74 1.41 0.84
CA VAL A 53 19.60 0.47 0.80
C VAL A 53 19.17 0.00 2.19
N PRO A 54 20.06 -0.43 3.10
CA PRO A 54 19.66 -0.94 4.42
C PRO A 54 18.97 0.09 5.32
N ARG A 55 19.27 1.39 5.15
CA ARG A 55 18.75 2.48 5.99
C ARG A 55 17.49 3.12 5.43
N LEU A 56 17.20 2.98 4.14
CA LEU A 56 16.12 3.70 3.46
C LEU A 56 14.76 3.51 4.14
N ARG A 57 14.44 2.27 4.51
CA ARG A 57 13.21 1.97 5.24
C ARG A 57 13.11 2.74 6.54
N HIS A 58 14.19 2.78 7.33
CA HIS A 58 14.19 3.45 8.62
C HIS A 58 14.02 4.98 8.48
N LEU A 59 14.70 5.58 7.50
CA LEU A 59 14.57 7.01 7.21
C LEU A 59 13.12 7.36 6.86
N LEU A 60 12.52 6.63 5.92
CA LEU A 60 11.15 6.89 5.47
C LEU A 60 10.12 6.56 6.56
N TRP A 61 10.31 5.48 7.31
CA TRP A 61 9.45 5.12 8.46
C TRP A 61 9.42 6.22 9.53
N SER A 62 10.56 6.88 9.75
CA SER A 62 10.72 7.93 10.74
C SER A 62 10.41 9.34 10.19
N GLY A 63 10.04 9.47 8.91
CA GLY A 63 9.70 10.74 8.28
C GLY A 63 10.89 11.59 7.83
N TYR A 64 12.11 11.03 7.77
CA TYR A 64 13.31 11.69 7.24
C TYR A 64 13.33 11.65 5.71
N VAL A 65 12.35 12.33 5.09
CA VAL A 65 12.10 12.27 3.64
C VAL A 65 13.21 12.93 2.85
N ARG A 66 13.78 14.03 3.37
CA ARG A 66 14.85 14.78 2.71
C ARG A 66 16.13 13.94 2.67
N GLU A 67 16.47 13.33 3.79
CA GLU A 67 17.62 12.44 3.94
C GLU A 67 17.44 11.16 3.09
N ALA A 68 16.24 10.59 3.04
CA ALA A 68 15.94 9.47 2.16
C ALA A 68 16.06 9.85 0.67
N SER A 69 15.55 11.02 0.29
CA SER A 69 15.63 11.53 -1.08
C SER A 69 17.08 11.78 -1.49
N GLU A 70 17.89 12.32 -0.59
CA GLU A 70 19.32 12.55 -0.82
C GLU A 70 20.09 11.23 -0.95
N ALA A 71 19.81 10.25 -0.07
CA ALA A 71 20.37 8.90 -0.19
C ALA A 71 20.03 8.24 -1.55
N VAL A 72 18.79 8.42 -2.02
CA VAL A 72 18.38 7.93 -3.35
C VAL A 72 19.14 8.63 -4.48
N LYS A 73 19.31 9.95 -4.41
CA LYS A 73 20.08 10.72 -5.40
C LYS A 73 21.53 10.28 -5.46
N GLN A 74 22.19 10.06 -4.31
CA GLN A 74 23.57 9.59 -4.25
C GLN A 74 23.72 8.21 -4.90
N MET A 75 22.81 7.27 -4.60
CA MET A 75 22.83 5.96 -5.26
C MET A 75 22.68 6.05 -6.79
N LEU A 76 21.77 6.91 -7.29
CA LEU A 76 21.58 7.10 -8.72
C LEU A 76 22.83 7.71 -9.37
N ALA A 77 23.36 8.78 -8.78
CA ALA A 77 24.56 9.45 -9.27
C ALA A 77 25.77 8.50 -9.33
N HIS A 78 25.93 7.63 -8.32
CA HIS A 78 27.00 6.64 -8.30
C HIS A 78 26.81 5.56 -9.38
N LEU A 79 25.59 5.08 -9.61
CA LEU A 79 25.29 4.12 -10.69
C LEU A 79 25.49 4.74 -12.08
N ASP A 80 25.22 6.04 -12.23
CA ASP A 80 25.38 6.77 -13.49
C ASP A 80 26.84 7.06 -13.85
N GLN A 81 27.77 7.01 -12.89
CA GLN A 81 29.21 7.09 -13.16
C GLN A 81 29.74 5.86 -13.95
N HIS A 82 28.98 4.76 -13.96
CA HIS A 82 29.39 3.50 -14.57
C HIS A 82 28.29 2.90 -15.48
N PRO A 83 27.89 3.59 -16.57
CA PRO A 83 26.74 3.22 -17.38
C PRO A 83 26.92 1.88 -18.10
N GLY A 84 28.13 1.61 -18.63
CA GLY A 84 28.42 0.34 -19.30
C GLY A 84 28.23 -0.87 -18.37
N PHE A 85 28.57 -0.71 -17.10
CA PHE A 85 28.40 -1.76 -16.10
C PHE A 85 26.92 -1.97 -15.71
N ARG A 86 26.19 -0.86 -15.48
CA ARG A 86 24.74 -0.87 -15.22
C ARG A 86 23.97 -1.63 -16.29
N ASP A 87 24.33 -1.43 -17.56
CA ASP A 87 23.58 -1.96 -18.71
C ASP A 87 24.01 -3.39 -19.09
N THR A 88 25.16 -3.86 -18.61
CA THR A 88 25.67 -5.22 -18.87
C THR A 88 24.95 -6.28 -18.04
N LEU A 89 24.57 -5.98 -16.79
CA LEU A 89 23.92 -6.95 -15.90
C LEU A 89 22.45 -6.59 -15.66
N GLY A 90 21.53 -7.39 -16.21
CA GLY A 90 20.08 -7.14 -16.11
C GLY A 90 19.55 -6.95 -14.69
N LYS A 91 20.17 -7.59 -13.68
CA LYS A 91 19.84 -7.38 -12.26
C LYS A 91 20.18 -5.98 -11.75
N ILE A 92 21.29 -5.39 -12.22
CA ILE A 92 21.73 -4.04 -11.83
C ILE A 92 20.88 -2.99 -12.53
N ARG A 93 20.62 -3.16 -13.82
CA ARG A 93 19.63 -2.33 -14.54
C ARG A 93 18.29 -2.32 -13.82
N ARG A 94 17.82 -3.49 -13.40
CA ARG A 94 16.57 -3.61 -12.63
C ARG A 94 16.62 -2.86 -11.31
N LEU A 95 17.72 -2.96 -10.57
CA LEU A 95 17.90 -2.21 -9.33
C LEU A 95 17.89 -0.69 -9.57
N TYR A 96 18.61 -0.24 -10.60
CA TYR A 96 18.63 1.18 -11.01
C TYR A 96 17.22 1.70 -11.33
N GLU A 97 16.44 0.96 -12.11
CA GLU A 97 15.04 1.31 -12.40
C GLU A 97 14.19 1.40 -11.13
N LEU A 98 14.37 0.48 -10.18
CA LEU A 98 13.63 0.49 -8.92
C LEU A 98 13.98 1.71 -8.06
N ILE A 99 15.26 2.07 -7.98
CA ILE A 99 15.75 3.26 -7.27
C ILE A 99 15.24 4.53 -7.96
N GLY A 100 15.28 4.60 -9.29
CA GLY A 100 14.76 5.73 -10.05
C GLY A 100 13.25 5.91 -9.91
N ASN A 101 12.49 4.81 -9.89
CA ASN A 101 11.06 4.84 -9.62
C ASN A 101 10.76 5.31 -8.19
N LEU A 102 11.57 4.91 -7.20
CA LEU A 102 11.46 5.43 -5.84
C LEU A 102 11.76 6.93 -5.79
N HIS A 103 12.80 7.41 -6.48
CA HIS A 103 13.15 8.83 -6.53
C HIS A 103 11.96 9.68 -7.02
N THR A 104 11.41 9.33 -8.18
CA THR A 104 10.25 10.00 -8.76
C THR A 104 9.05 9.95 -7.81
N TYR A 105 8.82 8.81 -7.17
CA TYR A 105 7.72 8.64 -6.23
C TYR A 105 7.87 9.52 -4.99
N LEU A 106 9.07 9.62 -4.41
CA LEU A 106 9.34 10.50 -3.27
C LEU A 106 9.15 11.96 -3.65
N LEU A 107 9.69 12.42 -4.79
CA LEU A 107 9.54 13.79 -5.27
C LEU A 107 8.07 14.18 -5.47
N GLN A 108 7.27 13.28 -6.04
CA GLN A 108 5.84 13.55 -6.30
C GLN A 108 4.99 13.56 -5.02
N ASN A 109 5.44 12.90 -3.95
CA ASN A 109 4.64 12.69 -2.75
C ASN A 109 5.25 13.28 -1.47
N GLU A 110 6.33 14.07 -1.58
CA GLU A 110 7.11 14.61 -0.45
C GLU A 110 6.21 15.24 0.62
N ALA A 111 5.28 16.11 0.22
CA ALA A 111 4.38 16.83 1.11
C ALA A 111 3.37 15.91 1.86
N SER A 112 3.19 14.67 1.42
CA SER A 112 2.25 13.70 1.99
C SER A 112 2.92 12.58 2.78
N ILE A 113 4.25 12.50 2.77
CA ILE A 113 4.99 11.58 3.60
C ILE A 113 5.11 12.19 5.00
N VAL A 114 4.76 11.40 6.01
CA VAL A 114 4.75 11.82 7.42
C VAL A 114 5.67 10.93 8.24
N ASN A 115 5.89 11.29 9.49
CA ASN A 115 6.52 10.40 10.45
C ASN A 115 5.55 9.25 10.79
N TYR A 116 5.69 8.12 10.09
CA TYR A 116 4.84 6.94 10.24
C TYR A 116 5.04 6.25 11.59
N CYS A 117 6.28 6.24 12.11
CA CYS A 117 6.58 5.62 13.40
C CYS A 117 5.81 6.31 14.53
N ARG A 118 5.82 7.65 14.59
CA ARG A 118 5.03 8.44 15.54
C ARG A 118 3.54 8.16 15.38
N ARG A 119 3.03 8.14 14.15
CA ARG A 119 1.61 7.83 13.87
C ARG A 119 1.22 6.46 14.39
N TYR A 120 2.05 5.45 14.13
CA TYR A 120 1.84 4.07 14.58
C TYR A 120 1.78 4.00 16.11
N TRP A 121 2.73 4.62 16.81
CA TRP A 121 2.75 4.69 18.28
C TRP A 121 1.57 5.47 18.87
N SER A 122 1.03 6.45 18.12
CA SER A 122 -0.20 7.16 18.49
C SER A 122 -1.49 6.41 18.13
N GLY A 123 -1.40 5.17 17.60
CA GLY A 123 -2.57 4.39 17.21
C GLY A 123 -3.33 4.95 15.99
N LEU A 124 -2.72 5.85 15.23
CA LEU A 124 -3.32 6.47 14.05
C LEU A 124 -3.10 5.59 12.81
N PRO A 125 -4.05 5.60 11.85
CA PRO A 125 -3.91 4.82 10.63
C PRO A 125 -2.72 5.30 9.79
N ILE A 126 -1.92 4.33 9.34
CA ILE A 126 -0.76 4.52 8.46
C ILE A 126 -0.94 3.85 7.09
N SER A 127 -1.91 2.94 6.97
CA SER A 127 -2.21 2.26 5.71
C SER A 127 -3.65 1.75 5.65
N SER A 128 -4.22 1.72 4.44
CA SER A 128 -5.49 1.05 4.11
C SER A 128 -5.33 -0.45 3.84
N SER A 129 -4.09 -0.95 3.72
CA SER A 129 -3.83 -2.35 3.32
C SER A 129 -4.52 -3.43 4.16
N PRO A 130 -4.71 -3.31 5.49
CA PRO A 130 -5.46 -4.33 6.24
C PRO A 130 -6.95 -4.35 5.83
N ALA A 131 -7.54 -3.17 5.62
CA ALA A 131 -8.93 -3.03 5.20
C ALA A 131 -9.11 -3.54 3.76
N GLU A 132 -8.19 -3.20 2.86
CA GLU A 132 -8.17 -3.69 1.48
C GLU A 132 -7.98 -5.21 1.43
N SER A 133 -7.05 -5.76 2.21
CA SER A 133 -6.83 -7.21 2.28
C SER A 133 -8.07 -7.93 2.80
N ALA A 134 -8.73 -7.43 3.85
CA ALA A 134 -9.96 -8.03 4.37
C ALA A 134 -11.09 -8.00 3.34
N ALA A 135 -11.27 -6.88 2.63
CA ALA A 135 -12.23 -6.76 1.55
C ALA A 135 -11.88 -7.73 0.40
N ASN A 136 -10.62 -7.78 -0.02
CA ASN A 136 -10.14 -8.62 -1.11
C ASN A 136 -10.26 -10.11 -0.76
N SER A 137 -9.95 -10.53 0.47
CA SER A 137 -10.15 -11.90 0.94
C SER A 137 -11.62 -12.30 0.90
N LEU A 138 -12.55 -11.43 1.32
CA LEU A 138 -13.98 -11.71 1.24
C LEU A 138 -14.44 -11.84 -0.21
N VAL A 139 -14.05 -10.90 -1.07
CA VAL A 139 -14.40 -10.92 -2.49
C VAL A 139 -13.84 -12.19 -3.12
N ASN A 140 -12.57 -12.52 -2.90
CA ASN A 140 -11.94 -13.73 -3.44
C ASN A 140 -12.61 -15.02 -2.95
N ALA A 141 -12.94 -15.13 -1.65
CA ALA A 141 -13.57 -16.32 -1.10
C ALA A 141 -14.96 -16.63 -1.71
N ARG A 142 -15.63 -15.63 -2.28
CA ARG A 142 -17.01 -15.75 -2.81
C ARG A 142 -17.09 -15.61 -4.33
N MET A 143 -16.23 -14.79 -4.93
CA MET A 143 -16.27 -14.44 -6.35
C MET A 143 -15.20 -15.14 -7.18
N ASN A 144 -14.08 -15.55 -6.56
CA ASN A 144 -12.96 -16.16 -7.26
C ASN A 144 -13.05 -17.70 -7.23
N ASN A 145 -12.65 -18.32 -8.35
CA ASN A 145 -12.87 -19.74 -8.69
C ASN A 145 -14.36 -20.13 -8.87
N LYS A 146 -14.61 -21.17 -9.67
CA LYS A 146 -15.93 -21.65 -10.18
C LYS A 146 -16.93 -22.10 -9.07
N ARG A 147 -17.19 -21.30 -8.04
CA ARG A 147 -18.16 -21.58 -6.98
C ARG A 147 -19.56 -21.08 -7.37
N GLN A 148 -20.59 -21.81 -6.95
CA GLN A 148 -22.00 -21.59 -7.33
C GLN A 148 -22.67 -20.33 -6.75
N MET A 149 -22.01 -19.56 -5.87
CA MET A 149 -22.57 -18.33 -5.29
C MET A 149 -21.79 -17.09 -5.71
N ARG A 150 -22.04 -16.60 -6.93
CA ARG A 150 -21.55 -15.28 -7.38
C ARG A 150 -22.52 -14.19 -6.93
N TRP A 151 -22.03 -13.26 -6.11
CA TRP A 151 -22.78 -12.02 -5.85
C TRP A 151 -22.65 -11.08 -7.05
N SER A 152 -23.70 -10.33 -7.37
CA SER A 152 -23.53 -9.19 -8.26
C SER A 152 -22.60 -8.15 -7.61
N PRO A 153 -21.91 -7.28 -8.39
CA PRO A 153 -21.09 -6.19 -7.82
C PRO A 153 -21.85 -5.36 -6.78
N ILE A 154 -23.14 -5.11 -7.03
CA ILE A 154 -24.05 -4.41 -6.12
C ILE A 154 -24.29 -5.22 -4.83
N GLY A 155 -24.52 -6.54 -4.95
CA GLY A 155 -24.67 -7.43 -3.80
C GLY A 155 -23.42 -7.47 -2.92
N ALA A 156 -22.24 -7.58 -3.55
CA ALA A 156 -20.96 -7.54 -2.85
C ALA A 156 -20.74 -6.20 -2.12
N HIS A 157 -21.05 -5.08 -2.78
CA HIS A 157 -20.97 -3.75 -2.17
C HIS A 157 -21.87 -3.62 -0.93
N ARG A 158 -23.12 -4.07 -1.00
CA ARG A 158 -24.06 -4.04 0.14
C ARG A 158 -23.56 -4.88 1.31
N VAL A 159 -23.04 -6.09 1.05
CA VAL A 159 -22.49 -6.93 2.12
C VAL A 159 -21.25 -6.29 2.74
N LEU A 160 -20.38 -5.66 1.95
CA LEU A 160 -19.22 -4.92 2.47
C LEU A 160 -19.67 -3.76 3.37
N GLN A 161 -20.70 -2.99 2.99
CA GLN A 161 -21.26 -1.92 3.83
C GLN A 161 -21.76 -2.45 5.18
N VAL A 162 -22.49 -3.57 5.16
CA VAL A 162 -22.98 -4.21 6.39
C VAL A 162 -21.81 -4.67 7.26
N ARG A 163 -20.83 -5.39 6.69
CA ARG A 163 -19.67 -5.87 7.48
C ARG A 163 -18.83 -4.71 8.04
N ALA A 164 -18.61 -3.65 7.27
CA ALA A 164 -17.95 -2.44 7.76
C ALA A 164 -18.73 -1.81 8.91
N ALA A 165 -20.06 -1.73 8.80
CA ALA A 165 -20.90 -1.23 9.89
C ALA A 165 -20.91 -2.14 11.13
N VAL A 166 -20.68 -3.45 11.00
CA VAL A 166 -20.47 -4.36 12.14
C VAL A 166 -19.12 -4.08 12.79
N ALA A 167 -18.05 -3.98 11.99
CA ALA A 167 -16.69 -3.75 12.47
C ALA A 167 -16.57 -2.39 13.20
N ASP A 168 -17.20 -1.34 12.65
CA ASP A 168 -17.24 0.00 13.25
C ASP A 168 -18.22 0.11 14.43
N GLY A 169 -18.93 -0.98 14.78
CA GLY A 169 -19.95 -1.01 15.83
C GLY A 169 -21.22 -0.20 15.52
N ARG A 170 -21.35 0.38 14.33
CA ARG A 170 -22.53 1.14 13.88
C ARG A 170 -23.80 0.28 13.86
N LEU A 171 -23.68 -1.01 13.52
CA LEU A 171 -24.81 -1.95 13.55
C LEU A 171 -25.23 -2.38 14.96
N LYS A 172 -24.35 -2.28 15.96
CA LYS A 172 -24.75 -2.49 17.37
C LYS A 172 -25.50 -1.28 17.93
N LYS A 173 -25.16 -0.07 17.44
CA LYS A 173 -25.81 1.19 17.84
C LYS A 173 -27.14 1.43 17.13
N ALA A 174 -27.24 1.04 15.86
CA ALA A 174 -28.49 1.02 15.13
C ALA A 174 -29.32 -0.18 15.62
N LYS A 175 -30.32 0.04 16.47
CA LYS A 175 -31.38 -0.96 16.67
C LYS A 175 -31.98 -1.27 15.29
N LEU A 176 -31.56 -2.37 14.69
CA LEU A 176 -32.19 -2.88 13.48
C LEU A 176 -33.58 -3.35 13.89
N ASN A 177 -34.57 -2.48 13.72
CA ASN A 177 -35.97 -2.90 13.66
C ASN A 177 -36.14 -3.70 12.38
N LEU A 178 -35.67 -4.95 12.38
CA LEU A 178 -36.02 -5.93 11.38
C LEU A 178 -37.51 -6.23 11.60
N ALA A 179 -38.35 -5.46 10.92
CA ALA A 179 -39.73 -5.87 10.70
C ALA A 179 -39.65 -7.21 9.95
N ALA A 180 -39.97 -8.29 10.65
CA ALA A 180 -40.13 -9.59 10.05
C ALA A 180 -41.31 -9.50 9.06
N CYS A 181 -41.02 -9.36 7.77
CA CYS A 181 -41.99 -9.73 6.76
C CYS A 181 -42.12 -11.25 6.80
N SER A 182 -43.13 -11.73 7.53
CA SER A 182 -43.60 -13.11 7.43
C SER A 182 -44.06 -13.36 5.99
N PRO A 183 -43.50 -14.35 5.26
CA PRO A 183 -44.05 -14.70 3.96
C PRO A 183 -45.35 -15.48 4.17
N SER A 184 -46.48 -14.87 3.83
CA SER A 184 -47.76 -15.58 3.70
C SER A 184 -47.69 -16.50 2.47
N PHE A 185 -47.30 -17.75 2.66
CA PHE A 185 -47.53 -18.79 1.67
C PHE A 185 -49.02 -19.15 1.70
N SER A 186 -49.81 -18.56 0.81
CA SER A 186 -51.12 -19.10 0.44
C SER A 186 -50.90 -20.40 -0.32
N ARG A 187 -51.21 -21.55 0.30
CA ARG A 187 -51.44 -22.80 -0.41
C ARG A 187 -52.84 -22.74 -1.02
N SER A 188 -52.93 -22.76 -2.34
CA SER A 188 -54.18 -23.10 -3.04
C SER A 188 -54.28 -24.63 -3.14
N PRO A 189 -55.43 -25.26 -2.87
CA PRO A 189 -55.60 -26.70 -3.02
C PRO A 189 -56.13 -27.07 -4.42
N CYS A 190 -55.59 -28.20 -4.91
CA CYS A 190 -55.99 -29.06 -6.05
C CYS A 190 -56.02 -28.44 -7.45
#